data_AF-A0A2H0XZA6-F1
#
_entry.id   AF-A0A2H0XZA6-F1
#
_cell.length_a   1.000
_cell.length_b   1.000
_cell.length_c   1.000
_cell.angle_alpha   90.00
_cell.angle_beta   90.00
_cell.angle_gamma   90.00
#
_symmetry.space_group_name_H-M   'P 1'
#
loop_
_entity.id
_entity.type
_entity.pdbx_description
1 polymer ?
#
loop_
_entity_poly.entity_id
_entity_poly.type
_entity_poly.pdbx_seq_one_letter_code
_entity_poly.pdbx_strand_id
1 'polypeptide(L)'
;MITKEHFIGIADKYGEFASWAVWENEDVKPKSNIGDMSIFDLDKNSKLLETLKPDVVMVGLNFSRTIERKAFVNFHDKRPQGQDYKIRYAFRDTEFYGAYMTDIIKDFEEKISGNVLMYLKNNKEFELKNVILFEQEIIDLKCSDPLIIAFGNITYDILNKHFGQKYKIEKVMHYGQQISKENYRATVWRTLLNKEPE
;
A
#
# COMPACT_ATOMS: atom_id res chain seq x y z
N MET A 1 -18.03 -1.93 5.84
CA MET A 1 -17.69 -3.35 5.62
C MET A 1 -17.79 -3.62 4.13
N ILE A 2 -16.78 -4.25 3.54
CA ILE A 2 -16.76 -4.61 2.10
C ILE A 2 -17.64 -5.83 1.86
N THR A 3 -18.44 -5.83 0.79
CA THR A 3 -19.17 -7.05 0.35
C THR A 3 -18.29 -7.89 -0.58
N LYS A 4 -18.65 -9.16 -0.77
CA LYS A 4 -17.95 -10.07 -1.69
C LYS A 4 -17.89 -9.51 -3.12
N GLU A 5 -19.01 -8.97 -3.61
CA GLU A 5 -19.11 -8.40 -4.96
C GLU A 5 -18.21 -7.17 -5.10
N HIS A 6 -18.13 -6.35 -4.04
CA HIS A 6 -17.27 -5.18 -4.04
C HIS A 6 -15.79 -5.58 -4.02
N PHE A 7 -15.41 -6.56 -3.19
CA PHE A 7 -14.04 -7.09 -3.16
C PHE A 7 -13.60 -7.64 -4.52
N ILE A 8 -14.45 -8.47 -5.16
CA ILE A 8 -14.18 -9.02 -6.49
C ILE A 8 -14.06 -7.90 -7.54
N GLY A 9 -14.98 -6.92 -7.52
CA GLY A 9 -14.91 -5.78 -8.44
C GLY A 9 -13.64 -4.94 -8.30
N ILE A 10 -13.11 -4.78 -7.07
CA ILE A 10 -11.82 -4.13 -6.84
C ILE A 10 -10.67 -5.00 -7.37
N ALA A 11 -10.70 -6.31 -7.13
CA ALA A 11 -9.71 -7.25 -7.64
C ALA A 11 -9.61 -7.21 -9.16
N ASP A 12 -10.76 -7.23 -9.84
CA ASP A 12 -10.85 -7.24 -11.31
C ASP A 12 -10.36 -5.92 -11.93
N LYS A 13 -10.67 -4.78 -11.30
CA LYS A 13 -10.30 -3.46 -11.85
C LYS A 13 -8.87 -3.04 -11.53
N TYR A 14 -8.41 -3.34 -10.31
CA TYR A 14 -7.22 -2.72 -9.73
C TYR A 14 -6.23 -3.72 -9.15
N GLY A 15 -6.60 -5.01 -9.03
CA GLY A 15 -5.79 -6.01 -8.36
C GLY A 15 -4.40 -6.19 -8.97
N GLU A 16 -4.17 -5.87 -10.24
CA GLU A 16 -2.83 -5.93 -10.81
C GLU A 16 -1.84 -4.97 -10.15
N PHE A 17 -2.33 -3.86 -9.57
CA PHE A 17 -1.47 -2.85 -8.98
C PHE A 17 -1.82 -2.42 -7.56
N ALA A 18 -2.94 -2.89 -7.05
CA ALA A 18 -3.35 -2.66 -5.69
C ALA A 18 -3.41 -3.97 -4.91
N SER A 19 -3.50 -3.87 -3.60
CA SER A 19 -3.69 -4.97 -2.67
C SER A 19 -4.27 -4.46 -1.36
N TRP A 20 -4.22 -5.27 -0.31
CA TRP A 20 -4.62 -4.90 1.03
C TRP A 20 -3.50 -5.23 2.02
N ALA A 21 -3.45 -4.49 3.11
CA ALA A 21 -2.49 -4.69 4.19
C ALA A 21 -2.89 -5.89 5.06
N VAL A 22 -2.95 -7.08 4.45
CA VAL A 22 -3.32 -8.36 5.06
C VAL A 22 -2.35 -9.41 4.58
N TRP A 23 -1.67 -10.07 5.51
CA TRP A 23 -0.73 -11.14 5.21
C TRP A 23 -0.97 -12.32 6.15
N GLU A 24 -0.51 -13.49 5.74
CA GLU A 24 -0.32 -14.59 6.68
C GLU A 24 0.73 -14.26 7.74
N ASN A 25 0.68 -14.99 8.85
CA ASN A 25 1.62 -14.78 9.95
C ASN A 25 3.06 -15.15 9.56
N GLU A 26 4.03 -14.47 10.16
CA GLU A 26 5.43 -14.91 10.06
C GLU A 26 5.63 -16.24 10.80
N ASP A 27 6.61 -17.01 10.33
CA ASP A 27 7.07 -18.26 10.95
C ASP A 27 8.54 -18.04 11.38
N VAL A 28 9.44 -19.02 11.21
CA VAL A 28 10.85 -18.94 11.61
C VAL A 28 11.57 -17.68 11.09
N LYS A 29 11.22 -17.17 9.91
CA LYS A 29 11.86 -16.00 9.29
C LYS A 29 10.88 -14.84 9.20
N PRO A 30 11.34 -13.58 9.37
CA PRO A 30 10.49 -12.39 9.22
C PRO A 30 9.78 -12.28 7.87
N LYS A 31 10.33 -12.92 6.82
CA LYS A 31 9.76 -12.90 5.46
C LYS A 31 8.88 -14.12 5.13
N SER A 32 8.75 -15.07 6.05
CA SER A 32 7.87 -16.23 5.84
C SER A 32 6.45 -15.76 5.53
N ASN A 33 5.82 -16.42 4.56
CA ASN A 33 4.42 -16.24 4.14
C ASN A 33 4.03 -14.85 3.60
N ILE A 34 4.99 -13.96 3.30
CA ILE A 34 4.67 -12.64 2.71
C ILE A 34 3.95 -12.73 1.37
N GLY A 35 4.32 -13.70 0.55
CA GLY A 35 3.66 -13.94 -0.74
C GLY A 35 2.63 -15.06 -0.70
N ASP A 36 2.08 -15.40 0.48
CA ASP A 36 0.97 -16.35 0.57
C ASP A 36 -0.34 -15.66 0.16
N MET A 37 -0.69 -15.86 -1.11
CA MET A 37 -1.90 -15.27 -1.68
C MET A 37 -3.19 -15.98 -1.25
N SER A 38 -3.11 -17.11 -0.54
CA SER A 38 -4.32 -17.78 -0.02
C SER A 38 -5.04 -16.96 1.06
N ILE A 39 -4.37 -15.94 1.63
CA ILE A 39 -4.99 -14.97 2.53
C ILE A 39 -6.17 -14.21 1.88
N PHE A 40 -6.17 -14.09 0.55
CA PHE A 40 -7.22 -13.45 -0.26
C PHE A 40 -8.31 -14.41 -0.75
N ASP A 41 -8.18 -15.71 -0.46
CA ASP A 41 -9.17 -16.72 -0.80
C ASP A 41 -10.32 -16.65 0.23
N LEU A 42 -11.48 -16.16 -0.20
CA LEU A 42 -12.64 -15.96 0.67
C LEU A 42 -13.19 -17.27 1.27
N ASP A 43 -12.92 -18.42 0.64
CA ASP A 43 -13.36 -19.71 1.15
C ASP A 43 -12.42 -20.23 2.26
N LYS A 44 -11.14 -19.79 2.25
CA LYS A 44 -10.14 -20.14 3.28
C LYS A 44 -10.07 -19.11 4.40
N ASN A 45 -10.30 -17.83 4.08
CA ASN A 45 -10.26 -16.72 5.02
C ASN A 45 -11.62 -16.03 5.09
N SER A 46 -12.57 -16.67 5.79
CA SER A 46 -13.94 -16.19 5.91
C SER A 46 -14.07 -14.83 6.62
N LYS A 47 -13.02 -14.40 7.34
CA LYS A 47 -12.97 -13.11 8.07
C LYS A 47 -12.28 -11.99 7.29
N LEU A 48 -11.83 -12.27 6.06
CA LEU A 48 -11.09 -11.27 5.26
C LEU A 48 -11.90 -9.98 5.12
N LEU A 49 -13.15 -10.08 4.68
CA LEU A 49 -14.00 -8.91 4.40
C LEU A 49 -14.29 -8.05 5.64
N GLU A 50 -14.29 -8.66 6.83
CA GLU A 50 -14.41 -7.95 8.12
C GLU A 50 -13.11 -7.23 8.51
N THR A 51 -11.97 -7.72 8.00
CA THR A 51 -10.64 -7.16 8.25
C THR A 51 -10.36 -5.94 7.36
N LEU A 52 -10.89 -5.92 6.14
CA LEU A 52 -10.59 -4.88 5.15
C LEU A 52 -11.13 -3.50 5.55
N LYS A 53 -10.28 -2.48 5.37
CA LYS A 53 -10.51 -1.08 5.76
C LYS A 53 -10.33 -0.16 4.55
N PRO A 54 -11.38 0.05 3.74
CA PRO A 54 -11.32 0.92 2.56
C PRO A 54 -11.15 2.41 2.90
N ASP A 55 -11.34 2.78 4.17
CA ASP A 55 -11.16 4.13 4.73
C ASP A 55 -9.72 4.46 5.12
N VAL A 56 -8.80 3.50 5.00
CA VAL A 56 -7.37 3.72 5.13
C VAL A 56 -6.68 3.28 3.84
N VAL A 57 -5.91 4.18 3.23
CA VAL A 57 -5.23 3.95 1.95
C VAL A 57 -3.73 4.16 2.12
N MET A 58 -2.95 3.09 2.02
CA MET A 58 -1.48 3.11 2.07
C MET A 58 -0.91 3.23 0.66
N VAL A 59 -0.06 4.23 0.42
CA VAL A 59 0.35 4.59 -0.93
C VAL A 59 1.86 4.53 -1.07
N GLY A 60 2.33 3.69 -2.01
CA GLY A 60 3.70 3.65 -2.50
C GLY A 60 3.91 4.60 -3.70
N LEU A 61 5.15 4.69 -4.18
CA LEU A 61 5.46 5.55 -5.32
C LEU A 61 5.09 4.88 -6.65
N ASN A 62 5.72 3.74 -6.93
CA ASN A 62 5.65 3.01 -8.19
C ASN A 62 6.24 1.60 -8.02
N PHE A 63 5.98 0.73 -9.00
CA PHE A 63 6.65 -0.57 -9.08
C PHE A 63 8.16 -0.42 -9.21
N SER A 64 8.89 -0.95 -8.23
CA SER A 64 10.35 -0.99 -8.33
C SER A 64 10.85 -1.99 -9.38
N ARG A 65 10.01 -2.96 -9.78
CA ARG A 65 10.35 -4.13 -10.60
C ARG A 65 9.11 -4.72 -11.28
N THR A 66 9.33 -5.58 -12.28
CA THR A 66 8.27 -6.35 -12.91
C THR A 66 7.55 -7.18 -11.85
N ILE A 67 6.24 -6.97 -11.78
CA ILE A 67 5.31 -7.70 -10.93
C ILE A 67 4.66 -8.84 -11.71
N GLU A 68 4.37 -9.91 -11.01
CA GLU A 68 3.45 -10.94 -11.51
C GLU A 68 2.08 -10.27 -11.65
N ARG A 69 1.55 -10.21 -12.88
CA ARG A 69 0.25 -9.59 -13.21
C ARG A 69 -0.89 -10.48 -12.74
N LYS A 70 -1.03 -10.59 -11.43
CA LYS A 70 -2.10 -11.30 -10.73
C LYS A 70 -2.67 -10.39 -9.66
N ALA A 71 -3.97 -10.52 -9.43
CA ALA A 71 -4.68 -9.71 -8.45
C ALA A 71 -4.02 -9.81 -7.07
N PHE A 72 -3.84 -8.63 -6.45
CA PHE A 72 -3.39 -8.42 -5.08
C PHE A 72 -1.94 -8.83 -4.78
N VAL A 73 -1.15 -9.21 -5.78
CA VAL A 73 0.27 -9.57 -5.57
C VAL A 73 1.15 -8.36 -5.22
N ASN A 74 0.72 -7.13 -5.55
CA ASN A 74 1.47 -5.95 -5.12
C ASN A 74 1.58 -5.90 -3.59
N PHE A 75 2.73 -5.49 -3.07
CA PHE A 75 3.08 -5.52 -1.64
C PHE A 75 3.08 -6.91 -0.98
N HIS A 76 3.13 -7.99 -1.77
CA HIS A 76 3.22 -9.39 -1.33
C HIS A 76 4.40 -10.11 -1.98
N ASP A 77 5.55 -9.43 -2.08
CA ASP A 77 6.71 -9.97 -2.80
C ASP A 77 7.35 -11.16 -2.06
N LYS A 78 7.14 -12.37 -2.59
CA LYS A 78 7.76 -13.61 -2.11
C LYS A 78 9.28 -13.65 -2.26
N ARG A 79 9.89 -12.75 -3.04
CA ARG A 79 11.32 -12.78 -3.33
C ARG A 79 12.13 -12.35 -2.10
N PRO A 80 13.34 -12.89 -1.90
CA PRO A 80 14.19 -12.53 -0.76
C PRO A 80 14.55 -11.04 -0.66
N GLN A 81 14.46 -10.28 -1.75
CA GLN A 81 14.74 -8.84 -1.77
C GLN A 81 13.56 -7.99 -1.29
N GLY A 82 12.32 -8.54 -1.30
CA GLY A 82 11.10 -7.86 -0.89
C GLY A 82 11.17 -7.33 0.54
N GLN A 83 10.61 -6.15 0.78
CA GLN A 83 10.65 -5.46 2.07
C GLN A 83 9.27 -5.34 2.73
N ASP A 84 8.24 -5.94 2.13
CA ASP A 84 6.85 -5.82 2.56
C ASP A 84 6.62 -6.40 3.97
N TYR A 85 7.49 -7.32 4.41
CA TYR A 85 7.50 -7.82 5.79
C TYR A 85 7.66 -6.72 6.85
N LYS A 86 8.32 -5.60 6.51
CA LYS A 86 8.40 -4.44 7.41
C LYS A 86 7.06 -3.75 7.55
N ILE A 87 6.29 -3.67 6.46
CA ILE A 87 4.92 -3.15 6.46
C ILE A 87 4.05 -4.06 7.33
N ARG A 88 4.04 -5.38 7.05
CA ARG A 88 3.34 -6.37 7.88
C ARG A 88 3.68 -6.19 9.35
N TYR A 89 4.97 -6.17 9.71
CA TYR A 89 5.40 -6.05 11.10
C TYR A 89 5.01 -4.72 11.76
N ALA A 90 5.05 -3.60 11.02
CA ALA A 90 4.71 -2.29 11.56
C ALA A 90 3.21 -2.07 11.76
N PHE A 91 2.38 -2.66 10.90
CA PHE A 91 0.94 -2.41 10.91
C PHE A 91 0.11 -3.54 11.51
N ARG A 92 0.68 -4.74 11.69
CA ARG A 92 0.07 -5.81 12.49
C ARG A 92 -0.25 -5.27 13.88
N ASP A 93 -1.46 -5.57 14.35
CA ASP A 93 -2.01 -5.12 15.63
C ASP A 93 -2.28 -3.60 15.73
N THR A 94 -2.42 -2.91 14.59
CA THR A 94 -2.84 -1.51 14.54
C THR A 94 -4.23 -1.36 13.92
N GLU A 95 -4.87 -0.22 14.15
CA GLU A 95 -6.11 0.16 13.47
C GLU A 95 -5.96 0.29 11.95
N PHE A 96 -4.74 0.31 11.41
CA PHE A 96 -4.47 0.39 9.97
C PHE A 96 -4.29 -0.99 9.31
N TYR A 97 -4.26 -2.10 10.07
CA TYR A 97 -4.23 -3.44 9.48
C TYR A 97 -5.51 -3.67 8.67
N GLY A 98 -5.37 -4.20 7.45
CA GLY A 98 -6.45 -4.33 6.47
C GLY A 98 -6.68 -3.12 5.56
N ALA A 99 -5.85 -2.07 5.64
CA ALA A 99 -5.92 -0.91 4.73
C ALA A 99 -5.78 -1.30 3.25
N TYR A 100 -6.39 -0.54 2.35
CA TYR A 100 -6.12 -0.66 0.92
C TYR A 100 -4.70 -0.19 0.61
N MET A 101 -4.00 -0.87 -0.29
CA MET A 101 -2.63 -0.54 -0.69
C MET A 101 -2.53 -0.35 -2.19
N THR A 102 -1.88 0.72 -2.64
CA THR A 102 -1.68 0.99 -4.07
C THR A 102 -0.44 1.87 -4.27
N ASP A 103 -0.02 2.08 -5.51
CA ASP A 103 1.03 3.03 -5.86
C ASP A 103 0.43 4.28 -6.49
N ILE A 104 0.97 5.48 -6.26
CA ILE A 104 0.43 6.69 -6.92
C ILE A 104 0.77 6.72 -8.41
N ILE A 105 1.90 6.14 -8.84
CA ILE A 105 2.30 6.01 -10.25
C ILE A 105 2.21 4.54 -10.67
N LYS A 106 1.24 4.24 -11.54
CA LYS A 106 0.99 2.91 -12.11
C LYS A 106 1.83 2.68 -13.36
N ASP A 107 2.10 1.41 -13.63
CA ASP A 107 2.76 0.92 -14.86
C ASP A 107 4.10 1.61 -15.22
N PHE A 108 4.80 2.10 -14.20
CA PHE A 108 6.13 2.69 -14.36
C PHE A 108 7.15 1.87 -13.55
N GLU A 109 7.77 0.88 -14.20
CA GLU A 109 8.81 0.05 -13.58
C GLU A 109 10.11 0.84 -13.47
N GLU A 110 10.44 1.29 -12.26
CA GLU A 110 11.68 2.02 -12.00
C GLU A 110 12.05 1.89 -10.52
N LYS A 111 13.27 1.41 -10.26
CA LYS A 111 13.77 1.19 -8.91
C LYS A 111 14.26 2.49 -8.26
N ILE A 112 14.75 3.43 -9.06
CA ILE A 112 15.35 4.69 -8.60
C ILE A 112 14.29 5.78 -8.62
N SER A 113 13.79 6.15 -7.45
CA SER A 113 12.72 7.15 -7.31
C SER A 113 13.08 8.53 -7.90
N GLY A 114 14.36 8.89 -7.96
CA GLY A 114 14.85 10.10 -8.64
C GLY A 114 14.56 10.11 -10.15
N ASN A 115 14.61 8.94 -10.81
CA ASN A 115 14.29 8.80 -12.23
C ASN A 115 12.78 8.97 -12.47
N VAL A 116 11.95 8.43 -11.56
CA VAL A 116 10.49 8.65 -11.58
C VAL A 116 10.19 10.14 -11.50
N LEU A 117 10.78 10.85 -10.53
CA LEU A 117 10.62 12.30 -10.40
C LEU A 117 11.05 13.06 -11.66
N MET A 118 12.19 12.70 -12.25
CA MET A 118 12.68 13.32 -13.48
C MET A 118 11.68 13.10 -14.63
N TYR A 119 11.18 11.88 -14.78
CA TYR A 119 10.18 11.55 -15.80
C TYR A 119 8.89 12.34 -15.60
N LEU A 120 8.34 12.39 -14.39
CA LEU A 120 7.11 13.12 -14.09
C LEU A 120 7.25 14.64 -14.29
N LYS A 121 8.44 15.21 -14.07
CA LYS A 121 8.72 16.62 -14.38
C LYS A 121 8.55 16.93 -15.87
N ASN A 122 8.99 16.01 -16.73
CA ASN A 122 8.94 16.18 -18.18
C ASN A 122 7.62 15.66 -18.81
N ASN A 123 6.84 14.85 -18.08
CA ASN A 123 5.63 14.20 -18.59
C ASN A 123 4.43 14.48 -17.67
N LYS A 124 4.00 15.74 -17.59
CA LYS A 124 2.95 16.18 -16.66
C LYS A 124 1.60 15.53 -16.88
N GLU A 125 1.25 15.21 -18.13
CA GLU A 125 0.03 14.48 -18.45
C GLU A 125 0.03 13.05 -17.89
N PHE A 126 1.19 12.40 -17.84
CA PHE A 126 1.32 11.05 -17.26
C PHE A 126 1.11 11.08 -15.74
N GLU A 127 1.67 12.09 -15.06
CA GLU A 127 1.39 12.34 -13.64
C GLU A 127 -0.12 12.53 -13.41
N LEU A 128 -0.77 13.39 -14.21
CA LEU A 128 -2.19 13.69 -14.04
C LEU A 128 -3.11 12.49 -14.31
N LYS A 129 -2.82 11.66 -15.33
CA LYS A 129 -3.56 10.42 -15.61
C LYS A 129 -3.52 9.45 -14.42
N ASN A 130 -2.36 9.32 -13.79
CA ASN A 130 -2.17 8.48 -12.61
C ASN A 130 -2.90 9.02 -11.38
N VAL A 131 -2.87 10.34 -11.17
CA VAL A 131 -3.62 11.01 -10.10
C VAL A 131 -5.13 10.81 -10.27
N ILE A 132 -5.66 10.97 -11.48
CA ILE A 132 -7.08 10.73 -11.79
C ILE A 132 -7.45 9.26 -11.54
N LEU A 133 -6.60 8.31 -11.97
CA LEU A 133 -6.84 6.89 -11.73
C LEU A 133 -6.84 6.56 -10.23
N PHE A 134 -5.90 7.11 -9.46
CA PHE A 134 -5.86 6.93 -8.01
C PHE A 134 -7.09 7.50 -7.31
N GLU A 135 -7.57 8.67 -7.73
CA GLU A 135 -8.83 9.22 -7.20
C GLU A 135 -10.03 8.33 -7.55
N GLN A 136 -10.05 7.75 -8.75
CA GLN A 136 -11.08 6.79 -9.13
C GLN A 136 -11.03 5.52 -8.28
N GLU A 137 -9.85 5.03 -7.90
CA GLU A 137 -9.73 3.91 -6.94
C GLU A 137 -10.41 4.25 -5.61
N ILE A 138 -10.17 5.45 -5.05
CA ILE A 138 -10.81 5.90 -3.81
C ILE A 138 -12.34 5.95 -3.95
N ILE A 139 -12.84 6.47 -5.07
CA ILE A 139 -14.28 6.51 -5.36
C ILE A 139 -14.85 5.09 -5.43
N ASP A 140 -14.18 4.18 -6.12
CA ASP A 140 -14.59 2.79 -6.29
C ASP A 140 -14.50 1.98 -4.99
N LEU A 141 -13.60 2.35 -4.08
CA LEU A 141 -13.58 1.85 -2.68
C LEU A 141 -14.78 2.31 -1.87
N LYS A 142 -15.61 3.23 -2.41
CA LYS A 142 -16.78 3.82 -1.76
C LYS A 142 -16.43 4.51 -0.44
N CYS A 143 -15.23 5.09 -0.35
CA CYS A 143 -14.81 5.91 0.78
C CYS A 143 -14.76 7.39 0.36
N SER A 144 -15.45 8.26 1.08
CA SER A 144 -15.51 9.69 0.78
C SER A 144 -14.39 10.51 1.43
N ASP A 145 -13.83 10.03 2.54
CA ASP A 145 -12.81 10.75 3.33
C ASP A 145 -11.80 9.76 3.95
N PRO A 146 -10.96 9.12 3.11
CA PRO A 146 -9.98 8.18 3.61
C PRO A 146 -8.81 8.89 4.31
N LEU A 147 -8.24 8.23 5.30
CA LEU A 147 -6.89 8.52 5.75
C LEU A 147 -5.89 7.95 4.73
N ILE A 148 -5.06 8.82 4.15
CA ILE A 148 -4.00 8.41 3.24
C ILE A 148 -2.66 8.34 4.00
N ILE A 149 -2.00 7.18 3.96
CA ILE A 149 -0.66 6.96 4.53
C ILE A 149 0.36 6.88 3.39
N ALA A 150 1.20 7.90 3.25
CA ALA A 150 2.18 8.01 2.19
C ALA A 150 3.53 7.39 2.60
N PHE A 151 4.01 6.40 1.85
CA PHE A 151 5.33 5.81 2.04
C PHE A 151 6.43 6.66 1.38
N GLY A 152 7.11 7.47 2.19
CA GLY A 152 8.26 8.28 1.78
C GLY A 152 7.91 9.68 1.25
N ASN A 153 8.94 10.53 1.15
CA ASN A 153 8.78 11.96 0.82
C ASN A 153 8.16 12.19 -0.55
N ILE A 154 8.63 11.48 -1.58
CA ILE A 154 8.18 11.72 -2.96
C ILE A 154 6.70 11.41 -3.13
N THR A 155 6.26 10.28 -2.59
CA THR A 155 4.85 9.88 -2.60
C THR A 155 3.99 10.91 -1.86
N TYR A 156 4.44 11.34 -0.67
CA TYR A 156 3.76 12.38 0.10
C TYR A 156 3.67 13.70 -0.67
N ASP A 157 4.75 14.15 -1.31
CA ASP A 157 4.77 15.43 -2.03
C ASP A 157 3.77 15.41 -3.21
N ILE A 158 3.68 14.30 -3.95
CA ILE A 158 2.70 14.13 -5.04
C ILE A 158 1.28 14.13 -4.47
N LEU A 159 1.02 13.33 -3.43
CA LEU A 159 -0.31 13.23 -2.83
C LEU A 159 -0.75 14.58 -2.23
N ASN A 160 0.11 15.25 -1.48
CA ASN A 160 -0.21 16.53 -0.84
C ASN A 160 -0.45 17.62 -1.88
N LYS A 161 0.32 17.62 -2.98
CA LYS A 161 0.11 18.56 -4.10
C LYS A 161 -1.29 18.45 -4.71
N HIS A 162 -1.81 17.24 -4.89
CA HIS A 162 -3.08 17.01 -5.62
C HIS A 162 -4.29 16.83 -4.70
N PHE A 163 -4.09 16.34 -3.48
CA PHE A 163 -5.16 15.93 -2.57
C PHE A 163 -5.05 16.51 -1.15
N GLY A 164 -4.01 17.30 -0.84
CA GLY A 164 -3.78 17.80 0.54
C GLY A 164 -4.85 18.76 1.07
N GLN A 165 -5.71 19.30 0.19
CA GLN A 165 -6.89 20.09 0.58
C GLN A 165 -8.16 19.25 0.71
N LYS A 166 -8.12 17.99 0.27
CA LYS A 166 -9.30 17.12 0.17
C LYS A 166 -9.27 15.99 1.19
N TYR A 167 -8.11 15.38 1.41
CA TYR A 167 -7.95 14.22 2.29
C TYR A 167 -6.89 14.48 3.35
N LYS A 168 -7.03 13.81 4.50
CA LYS A 168 -5.96 13.75 5.49
C LYS A 168 -4.84 12.85 4.97
N ILE A 169 -3.61 13.37 4.94
CA ILE A 169 -2.43 12.64 4.45
C ILE A 169 -1.36 12.62 5.53
N GLU A 170 -0.97 11.42 5.97
CA GLU A 170 0.11 11.21 6.92
C GLU A 170 1.33 10.60 6.21
N LYS A 171 2.52 11.14 6.47
CA LYS A 171 3.76 10.66 5.86
C LYS A 171 4.48 9.71 6.80
N VAL A 172 4.78 8.50 6.35
CA VAL A 172 5.66 7.57 7.06
C VAL A 172 6.96 7.33 6.30
N MET A 173 7.95 6.77 7.00
CA MET A 173 9.18 6.32 6.37
C MET A 173 8.88 5.26 5.31
N HIS A 174 9.62 5.29 4.19
CA HIS A 174 9.52 4.25 3.17
C HIS A 174 10.04 2.91 3.71
N TYR A 175 9.29 1.82 3.54
CA TYR A 175 9.63 0.49 4.07
C TYR A 175 10.90 -0.12 3.47
N GLY A 176 11.36 0.38 2.31
CA GLY A 176 12.63 0.01 1.69
C GLY A 176 13.90 0.55 2.37
N GLN A 177 13.78 1.39 3.41
CA GLN A 177 14.94 1.93 4.13
C GLN A 177 15.77 0.82 4.81
N GLN A 178 17.09 0.99 4.85
CA GLN A 178 18.05 0.01 5.39
C GLN A 178 18.11 0.05 6.93
N ILE A 179 16.96 -0.19 7.57
CA ILE A 179 16.80 -0.33 9.02
C ILE A 179 16.12 -1.66 9.37
N SER A 180 16.15 -2.05 10.65
CA SER A 180 15.43 -3.22 11.14
C SER A 180 13.91 -3.03 11.09
N LYS A 181 13.15 -4.14 11.16
CA LYS A 181 11.68 -4.09 11.18
C LYS A 181 11.14 -3.46 12.47
N GLU A 182 11.85 -3.62 13.58
CA GLU A 182 11.55 -3.02 14.88
C GLU A 182 11.72 -1.51 14.83
N ASN A 183 12.86 -1.04 14.31
CA ASN A 183 13.10 0.39 14.15
C ASN A 183 12.10 1.00 13.17
N TYR A 184 11.77 0.29 12.09
CA TYR A 184 10.73 0.73 11.16
C TYR A 184 9.37 0.87 11.86
N ARG A 185 8.93 -0.14 12.61
CA ARG A 185 7.70 -0.10 13.41
C ARG A 185 7.70 1.08 14.38
N ALA A 186 8.78 1.28 15.13
CA ALA A 186 8.92 2.41 16.05
C ALA A 186 8.74 3.77 15.33
N THR A 187 9.36 3.95 14.15
CA THR A 187 9.16 5.18 13.39
C THR A 187 7.73 5.36 12.91
N VAL A 188 7.07 4.29 12.45
CA VAL A 188 5.67 4.33 11.99
C VAL A 188 4.72 4.65 13.13
N TRP A 189 4.89 3.99 14.28
CA TRP A 189 4.03 4.16 15.45
C TRP A 189 4.17 5.53 16.09
N ARG A 190 5.39 6.07 16.15
CA ARG A 190 5.59 7.45 16.62
C ARG A 190 4.86 8.46 15.74
N THR A 191 4.87 8.25 14.43
CA THR A 191 4.18 9.14 13.48
C THR A 191 2.66 9.02 13.54
N LEU A 192 2.12 7.80 13.51
CA LEU A 192 0.69 7.59 13.30
C LEU A 192 -0.10 7.45 14.61
N LEU A 193 0.53 6.95 15.67
CA LEU A 193 -0.15 6.55 16.91
C LEU A 193 0.35 7.34 18.13
N ASN A 194 1.34 8.24 17.95
CA ASN A 194 1.99 8.99 19.03
C ASN A 194 2.43 8.10 20.21
N LYS A 195 2.89 6.87 19.93
CA LYS A 195 3.34 5.90 20.93
C LYS A 195 4.61 5.18 20.50
N GLU A 196 5.38 4.69 21.47
CA GLU A 196 6.49 3.77 21.23
C GLU A 196 5.95 2.31 21.19
N PRO A 197 6.57 1.40 20.43
CA PRO A 197 6.19 -0.01 20.45
C PRO A 197 6.53 -0.65 21.80
N GLU A 198 5.60 -1.46 22.31
CA GLU A 198 5.86 -2.40 23.42
C GLU A 198 6.78 -3.55 22.97
#